data_AF-A0A2V5XCY2-F1
#
_entry.id   AF-A0A2V5XCY2-F1
#
_cell.length_a   1.000
_cell.length_b   1.000
_cell.length_c   1.000
_cell.angle_alpha   90.00
_cell.angle_beta   90.00
_cell.angle_gamma   90.00
#
_symmetry.space_group_name_H-M   'P 1'
#
loop_
_entity.id
_entity.type
_entity.pdbx_description
1 polymer ?
#
loop_
_entity_poly.entity_id
_entity_poly.type
_entity_poly.pdbx_seq_one_letter_code
_entity_poly.pdbx_strand_id
1 'polypeptide(L)'
;MLDASGNTGQIVLLASGSNGAINVSGSIQAEQGEVDIRQTGDTGQTTLNNATIHGDVVKLSALGTNGVLNIGSGNMLSADTVLKLYAVGSNGTLNFLSNVTLSSPSNILAANTINISQGVVVTINSAQQADVFTNHPNYFGFGGTGSTDTTGTFGGAGAKNPQPLSSAPPLGGPGQGP
;
A
#
# COMPACT_ATOMS: atom_id res chain seq x y z
N MET A 1 12.01 34.26 12.23
CA MET A 1 10.81 33.47 12.57
C MET A 1 10.68 32.47 11.44
N LEU A 2 11.14 31.23 11.66
CA LEU A 2 10.79 30.11 10.79
C LEU A 2 9.26 29.93 10.91
N ASP A 3 8.58 29.57 9.84
CA ASP A 3 7.19 29.14 9.95
C ASP A 3 7.13 27.87 10.83
N ALA A 4 6.06 27.74 11.59
CA ALA A 4 5.95 26.78 12.68
C ALA A 4 5.62 25.34 12.21
N SER A 5 6.06 24.93 11.01
CA SER A 5 5.67 23.67 10.37
C SER A 5 6.86 22.95 9.76
N GLY A 6 7.72 22.37 10.60
CA GLY A 6 9.02 21.79 10.20
C GLY A 6 9.05 20.70 9.13
N ASN A 7 7.93 20.32 8.50
CA ASN A 7 7.83 19.29 7.46
C ASN A 7 7.02 19.84 6.27
N THR A 8 7.68 20.14 5.13
CA THR A 8 7.03 20.82 3.98
C THR A 8 7.07 20.03 2.65
N GLY A 9 7.62 18.81 2.64
CA GLY A 9 7.58 17.97 1.45
C GLY A 9 6.18 17.42 1.22
N GLN A 10 5.55 17.70 0.07
CA GLN A 10 4.32 17.02 -0.31
C GLN A 10 4.31 16.71 -1.80
N ILE A 11 4.05 15.44 -2.12
CA ILE A 11 3.83 14.98 -3.49
C ILE A 11 2.49 14.27 -3.54
N VAL A 12 1.54 14.82 -4.31
CA VAL A 12 0.23 14.20 -4.54
C VAL A 12 0.06 13.89 -6.02
N LEU A 13 -0.19 12.61 -6.33
CA LEU A 13 -0.63 12.16 -7.64
C LEU A 13 -2.08 11.72 -7.51
N LEU A 14 -3.01 12.51 -8.06
CA LEU A 14 -4.44 12.23 -7.98
C LEU A 14 -5.02 11.99 -9.38
N ALA A 15 -5.75 10.89 -9.53
CA ALA A 15 -6.60 10.65 -10.69
C ALA A 15 -8.00 10.20 -10.24
N SER A 16 -9.03 10.59 -10.98
CA SER A 16 -10.44 10.36 -10.59
C SER A 16 -11.36 9.93 -11.72
N GLY A 17 -10.86 9.82 -12.96
CA GLY A 17 -11.63 9.26 -14.07
C GLY A 17 -11.97 7.78 -13.81
N SER A 18 -13.18 7.35 -14.17
CA SER A 18 -13.72 6.02 -13.83
C SER A 18 -12.78 4.85 -14.19
N ASN A 19 -12.05 4.96 -15.30
CA ASN A 19 -11.07 3.95 -15.76
C ASN A 19 -9.63 4.51 -15.80
N GLY A 20 -9.34 5.52 -14.97
CA GLY A 20 -8.03 6.18 -14.93
C GLY A 20 -6.93 5.24 -14.40
N ALA A 21 -5.71 5.43 -14.90
CA ALA A 21 -4.54 4.69 -14.44
C ALA A 21 -3.46 5.65 -13.93
N ILE A 22 -2.83 5.27 -12.82
CA ILE A 22 -1.57 5.85 -12.36
C ILE A 22 -0.50 4.77 -12.51
N ASN A 23 0.54 5.06 -13.29
CA ASN A 23 1.69 4.17 -13.47
C ASN A 23 2.93 4.86 -12.90
N VAL A 24 3.52 4.26 -11.87
CA VAL A 24 4.64 4.85 -11.13
C VAL A 24 5.90 4.03 -11.36
N SER A 25 6.98 4.72 -11.71
CA SER A 25 8.34 4.19 -11.82
C SER A 25 9.34 5.29 -11.47
N GLY A 26 10.60 4.92 -11.22
CA GLY A 26 11.62 5.88 -10.80
C GLY A 26 11.46 6.28 -9.34
N SER A 27 11.97 7.46 -8.97
CA SER A 27 11.99 7.92 -7.57
C SER A 27 10.93 8.98 -7.29
N ILE A 28 10.17 8.79 -6.21
CA ILE A 28 9.29 9.82 -5.62
C ILE A 28 9.66 9.94 -4.14
N GLN A 29 10.22 11.08 -3.76
CA GLN A 29 10.74 11.29 -2.41
C GLN A 29 10.26 12.64 -1.88
N ALA A 30 9.57 12.61 -0.73
CA ALA A 30 9.17 13.81 0.01
C ALA A 30 9.94 13.84 1.33
N GLU A 31 11.05 14.56 1.38
CA GLU A 31 11.84 14.72 2.60
C GLU A 31 11.00 15.43 3.67
N GLN A 32 10.89 14.83 4.86
CA GLN A 32 10.08 15.38 5.96
C GLN A 32 8.65 15.69 5.48
N GLY A 33 8.00 14.71 4.85
CA GLY A 33 6.85 14.98 4.00
C GLY A 33 5.93 13.80 3.66
N GLU A 34 4.85 14.08 2.94
CA GLU A 34 3.89 13.08 2.48
C GLU A 34 4.04 12.77 0.99
N VAL A 35 4.00 11.47 0.66
CA VAL A 35 3.72 10.99 -0.70
C VAL A 35 2.32 10.36 -0.71
N ASP A 36 1.38 10.94 -1.46
CA ASP A 36 0.03 10.40 -1.64
C ASP A 36 -0.27 10.15 -3.13
N ILE A 37 -0.35 8.87 -3.49
CA ILE A 37 -0.70 8.40 -4.82
C ILE A 37 -2.10 7.80 -4.75
N ARG A 38 -3.07 8.49 -5.35
CA ARG A 38 -4.49 8.23 -5.16
C ARG A 38 -5.24 8.14 -6.46
N GLN A 39 -5.88 7.00 -6.65
CA GLN A 39 -6.81 6.76 -7.75
C GLN A 39 -8.21 6.52 -7.17
N THR A 40 -9.24 7.26 -7.60
CA THR A 40 -10.59 7.24 -6.98
C THR A 40 -11.74 6.83 -7.91
N GLY A 41 -11.51 6.68 -9.20
CA GLY A 41 -12.47 6.21 -10.19
C GLY A 41 -12.82 4.74 -10.02
N ASP A 42 -14.04 4.37 -10.41
CA ASP A 42 -14.69 3.10 -10.07
C ASP A 42 -13.90 1.84 -10.43
N THR A 43 -13.17 1.85 -11.54
CA THR A 43 -12.30 0.75 -12.02
C THR A 43 -10.85 1.18 -12.14
N GLY A 44 -10.52 2.32 -11.52
CA GLY A 44 -9.22 2.92 -11.66
C GLY A 44 -8.11 2.11 -11.01
N GLN A 45 -6.90 2.25 -11.54
CA GLN A 45 -5.76 1.43 -11.17
C GLN A 45 -4.55 2.28 -10.79
N THR A 46 -3.82 1.82 -9.79
CA THR A 46 -2.50 2.34 -9.43
C THR A 46 -1.52 1.19 -9.55
N THR A 47 -0.51 1.33 -10.40
CA THR A 47 0.51 0.29 -10.64
C THR A 47 1.89 0.85 -10.38
N LEU A 48 2.67 0.14 -9.55
CA LEU A 48 4.06 0.48 -9.25
C LEU A 48 4.99 -0.56 -9.89
N ASN A 49 5.94 -0.10 -10.70
CA ASN A 49 7.01 -0.93 -11.25
C ASN A 49 8.32 -0.15 -11.23
N ASN A 50 9.37 -0.75 -10.67
CA ASN A 50 10.68 -0.14 -10.54
C ASN A 50 10.59 1.25 -9.87
N ALA A 51 9.77 1.34 -8.82
CA ALA A 51 9.51 2.57 -8.08
C ALA A 51 10.25 2.58 -6.73
N THR A 52 10.94 3.67 -6.43
CA THR A 52 11.48 3.98 -5.10
C THR A 52 10.66 5.11 -4.50
N ILE A 53 9.91 4.81 -3.44
CA ILE A 53 9.03 5.77 -2.78
C ILE A 53 9.44 5.95 -1.32
N HIS A 54 9.64 7.21 -0.91
CA HIS A 54 9.99 7.58 0.46
C HIS A 54 9.31 8.89 0.89
N GLY A 55 8.94 8.95 2.16
CA GLY A 55 8.50 10.15 2.88
C GLY A 55 8.24 9.82 4.34
N ASP A 56 7.77 10.77 5.14
CA ASP A 56 7.30 10.48 6.51
C ASP A 56 6.06 9.58 6.47
N VAL A 57 5.13 9.93 5.59
CA VAL A 57 3.89 9.22 5.34
C VAL A 57 3.82 8.87 3.86
N VAL A 58 3.59 7.58 3.56
CA VAL A 58 3.36 7.14 2.19
C VAL A 58 1.98 6.49 2.09
N LYS A 59 1.15 7.01 1.19
CA LYS A 59 -0.20 6.53 0.88
C LYS A 59 -0.22 6.10 -0.59
N LEU A 60 -0.50 4.83 -0.86
CA LEU A 60 -0.70 4.30 -2.20
C LEU A 60 -2.09 3.70 -2.27
N SER A 61 -2.91 4.12 -3.24
CA SER A 61 -4.30 3.71 -3.26
C SER A 61 -4.98 3.63 -4.62
N ALA A 62 -5.98 2.75 -4.68
CA ALA A 62 -6.99 2.64 -5.73
C ALA A 62 -8.36 2.42 -5.06
N LEU A 63 -9.04 3.53 -4.75
CA LEU A 63 -10.18 3.61 -3.84
C LEU A 63 -11.55 3.36 -4.50
N GLY A 64 -11.60 3.26 -5.82
CA GLY A 64 -12.85 2.97 -6.53
C GLY A 64 -13.46 1.63 -6.13
N THR A 65 -14.76 1.46 -6.42
CA THR A 65 -15.53 0.24 -6.15
C THR A 65 -14.80 -1.04 -6.56
N ASN A 66 -14.17 -1.03 -7.74
CA ASN A 66 -13.36 -2.11 -8.32
C ASN A 66 -11.90 -1.67 -8.50
N GLY A 67 -11.42 -0.78 -7.63
CA GLY A 67 -10.07 -0.23 -7.73
C GLY A 67 -8.99 -1.30 -7.57
N VAL A 68 -7.90 -1.17 -8.33
CA VAL A 68 -6.80 -2.13 -8.31
C VAL A 68 -5.48 -1.44 -7.97
N LEU A 69 -4.84 -1.86 -6.88
CA LEU A 69 -3.48 -1.47 -6.53
C LEU A 69 -2.52 -2.62 -6.83
N ASN A 70 -1.67 -2.45 -7.82
CA ASN A 70 -0.70 -3.44 -8.26
C ASN A 70 0.71 -3.07 -7.80
N ILE A 71 1.34 -3.94 -7.02
CA ILE A 71 2.74 -3.85 -6.61
C ILE A 71 3.54 -4.83 -7.48
N GLY A 72 4.14 -4.29 -8.53
CA GLY A 72 4.97 -5.03 -9.46
C GLY A 72 6.42 -5.19 -9.00
N SER A 73 7.31 -5.46 -9.96
CA SER A 73 8.73 -5.78 -9.69
C SER A 73 9.58 -4.55 -9.39
N GLY A 74 10.68 -4.75 -8.63
CA GLY A 74 11.73 -3.75 -8.44
C GLY A 74 11.36 -2.58 -7.53
N ASN A 75 10.32 -2.73 -6.72
CA ASN A 75 9.83 -1.65 -5.86
C ASN A 75 10.56 -1.64 -4.50
N MET A 76 10.89 -0.44 -4.03
CA MET A 76 11.31 -0.15 -2.65
C MET A 76 10.33 0.88 -2.08
N LEU A 77 9.49 0.45 -1.14
CA LEU A 77 8.44 1.29 -0.56
C LEU A 77 8.77 1.54 0.90
N SER A 78 9.01 2.79 1.26
CA SER A 78 9.48 3.14 2.59
C SER A 78 8.77 4.37 3.14
N ALA A 79 8.59 4.42 4.45
CA ALA A 79 8.08 5.60 5.13
C ALA A 79 8.64 5.73 6.55
N ASP A 80 8.97 6.93 6.99
CA ASP A 80 9.59 7.12 8.31
C ASP A 80 8.60 6.94 9.46
N THR A 81 7.28 7.05 9.19
CA THR A 81 6.22 6.84 10.20
C THR A 81 5.24 5.75 9.80
N VAL A 82 4.58 5.88 8.63
CA VAL A 82 3.55 4.94 8.19
C VAL A 82 3.49 4.80 6.67
N LEU A 83 3.45 3.54 6.23
CA LEU A 83 3.14 3.15 4.87
C LEU A 83 1.73 2.56 4.79
N LYS A 84 0.88 3.10 3.93
CA LYS A 84 -0.52 2.72 3.74
C LYS A 84 -0.78 2.25 2.31
N LEU A 85 -1.22 1.01 2.14
CA LEU A 85 -1.62 0.42 0.85
C LEU A 85 -3.13 0.14 0.85
N TYR A 86 -3.91 0.89 0.06
CA TYR A 86 -5.37 0.94 0.18
C TYR A 86 -6.11 0.64 -1.14
N ALA A 87 -6.94 -0.39 -1.14
CA ALA A 87 -7.90 -0.70 -2.22
C ALA A 87 -9.24 -1.15 -1.63
N VAL A 88 -9.89 -0.24 -0.90
CA VAL A 88 -10.99 -0.54 0.03
C VAL A 88 -12.39 -0.59 -0.61
N GLY A 89 -12.49 -0.43 -1.93
CA GLY A 89 -13.76 -0.60 -2.65
C GLY A 89 -14.36 -1.98 -2.42
N SER A 90 -15.67 -2.14 -2.66
CA SER A 90 -16.37 -3.42 -2.40
C SER A 90 -15.79 -4.61 -3.18
N ASN A 91 -15.15 -4.36 -4.33
CA ASN A 91 -14.39 -5.33 -5.12
C ASN A 91 -12.91 -4.90 -5.26
N GLY A 92 -12.44 -3.99 -4.40
CA GLY A 92 -11.10 -3.44 -4.46
C GLY A 92 -10.03 -4.49 -4.17
N THR A 93 -8.95 -4.47 -4.94
CA THR A 93 -7.88 -5.47 -4.84
C THR A 93 -6.51 -4.85 -4.68
N LEU A 94 -5.73 -5.41 -3.75
CA LEU A 94 -4.30 -5.16 -3.62
C LEU A 94 -3.55 -6.42 -4.06
N ASN A 95 -2.71 -6.29 -5.09
CA ASN A 95 -1.99 -7.41 -5.68
C ASN A 95 -0.48 -7.21 -5.52
N PHE A 96 0.17 -8.16 -4.85
CA PHE A 96 1.62 -8.29 -4.86
C PHE A 96 2.02 -9.28 -5.96
N LEU A 97 2.50 -8.73 -7.07
CA LEU A 97 2.84 -9.47 -8.29
C LEU A 97 4.32 -9.87 -8.33
N SER A 98 5.13 -9.35 -7.41
CA SER A 98 6.57 -9.61 -7.32
C SER A 98 7.06 -9.35 -5.90
N ASN A 99 8.26 -9.86 -5.59
CA ASN A 99 8.92 -9.60 -4.32
C ASN A 99 9.08 -8.09 -4.09
N VAL A 100 8.70 -7.65 -2.89
CA VAL A 100 8.77 -6.25 -2.49
C VAL A 100 9.20 -6.15 -1.03
N THR A 101 9.89 -5.07 -0.69
CA THR A 101 10.17 -4.71 0.69
C THR A 101 9.33 -3.50 1.09
N LEU A 102 8.59 -3.64 2.19
CA LEU A 102 7.84 -2.58 2.85
C LEU A 102 8.64 -2.17 4.10
N SER A 103 9.14 -0.94 4.14
CA SER A 103 10.05 -0.47 5.19
C SER A 103 9.48 0.75 5.89
N SER A 104 8.73 0.54 6.97
CA SER A 104 8.16 1.60 7.80
C SER A 104 7.90 1.11 9.21
N PRO A 105 8.00 1.95 10.26
CA PRO A 105 7.60 1.55 11.61
C PRO A 105 6.18 1.00 11.69
N SER A 106 5.28 1.48 10.84
CA SER A 106 3.89 1.01 10.72
C SER A 106 3.53 0.74 9.26
N ASN A 107 3.17 -0.51 8.94
CA ASN A 107 2.72 -0.89 7.60
C ASN A 107 1.25 -1.32 7.67
N ILE A 108 0.38 -0.61 6.95
CA ILE A 108 -1.07 -0.86 6.94
C ILE A 108 -1.50 -1.28 5.53
N LEU A 109 -2.08 -2.48 5.42
CA LEU A 109 -2.65 -3.01 4.20
C LEU A 109 -4.16 -3.13 4.37
N ALA A 110 -4.93 -2.41 3.54
CA ALA A 110 -6.38 -2.40 3.61
C ALA A 110 -7.00 -2.59 2.21
N ALA A 111 -7.61 -3.74 1.94
CA ALA A 111 -8.31 -3.98 0.69
C ALA A 111 -9.39 -5.05 0.85
N ASN A 112 -10.43 -5.04 0.00
CA ASN A 112 -11.43 -6.12 0.04
C ASN A 112 -10.80 -7.48 -0.22
N THR A 113 -9.87 -7.55 -1.16
CA THR A 113 -9.03 -8.73 -1.41
C THR A 113 -7.56 -8.34 -1.43
N ILE A 114 -6.73 -9.09 -0.70
CA ILE A 114 -5.27 -8.98 -0.78
C ILE A 114 -4.74 -10.27 -1.39
N ASN A 115 -4.09 -10.17 -2.54
CA ASN A 115 -3.46 -11.28 -3.23
C ASN A 115 -1.94 -11.18 -3.12
N ILE A 116 -1.28 -12.28 -2.77
CA ILE A 116 0.17 -12.43 -2.97
C ILE A 116 0.37 -13.56 -3.98
N SER A 117 0.94 -13.25 -5.14
CA SER A 117 1.14 -14.22 -6.22
C SER A 117 2.06 -15.38 -5.77
N GLN A 118 1.87 -16.56 -6.36
CA GLN A 118 2.67 -17.75 -6.07
C GLN A 118 4.18 -17.44 -6.12
N GLY A 119 4.90 -17.88 -5.09
CA GLY A 119 6.36 -17.68 -4.98
C GLY A 119 6.79 -16.26 -4.63
N VAL A 120 5.86 -15.31 -4.47
CA VAL A 120 6.16 -13.94 -4.03
C VAL A 120 6.28 -13.86 -2.52
N VAL A 121 7.29 -13.12 -2.05
CA VAL A 121 7.48 -12.75 -0.65
C VAL A 121 7.33 -11.23 -0.49
N VAL A 122 6.36 -10.83 0.33
CA VAL A 122 6.22 -9.44 0.80
C VAL A 122 7.02 -9.29 2.09
N THR A 123 8.19 -8.67 2.01
CA THR A 123 9.10 -8.55 3.16
C THR A 123 8.72 -7.33 3.98
N ILE A 124 8.33 -7.55 5.23
CA ILE A 124 8.08 -6.48 6.20
C ILE A 124 9.38 -6.18 6.93
N ASN A 125 10.06 -5.12 6.51
CA ASN A 125 11.32 -4.66 7.07
C ASN A 125 11.07 -3.64 8.19
N SER A 126 10.52 -4.12 9.29
CA SER A 126 10.23 -3.33 10.49
C SER A 126 10.25 -4.20 11.74
N ALA A 127 10.37 -3.57 12.91
CA ALA A 127 10.24 -4.30 14.18
C ALA A 127 8.81 -4.81 14.42
N GLN A 128 7.81 -4.09 13.90
CA GLN A 128 6.40 -4.45 14.00
C GLN A 128 5.97 -5.27 12.78
N GLN A 129 5.04 -6.21 13.00
CA GLN A 129 4.35 -6.90 11.92
C GLN A 129 3.39 -5.95 11.20
N ALA A 130 3.06 -6.23 9.95
CA ALA A 130 2.10 -5.42 9.21
C ALA A 130 0.66 -5.62 9.73
N ASP A 131 -0.09 -4.52 9.80
CA ASP A 131 -1.53 -4.53 10.09
C ASP A 131 -2.30 -4.83 8.80
N VAL A 132 -3.13 -5.88 8.83
CA VAL A 132 -3.87 -6.35 7.67
C VAL A 132 -5.37 -6.26 7.92
N PHE A 133 -6.06 -5.54 7.03
CA PHE A 133 -7.51 -5.36 7.03
C PHE A 133 -8.08 -5.83 5.70
N THR A 134 -8.70 -7.00 5.69
CA THR A 134 -9.24 -7.58 4.45
C THR A 134 -10.36 -8.56 4.70
N ASN A 135 -11.28 -8.66 3.74
CA ASN A 135 -12.32 -9.68 3.76
C ASN A 135 -11.85 -10.99 3.10
N HIS A 136 -10.85 -10.91 2.21
CA HIS A 136 -10.35 -12.05 1.44
C HIS A 136 -8.80 -12.04 1.44
N PRO A 137 -8.16 -12.63 2.48
CA PRO A 137 -6.70 -12.71 2.59
C PRO A 137 -6.13 -13.87 1.74
N ASN A 138 -5.98 -13.65 0.44
CA ASN A 138 -5.51 -14.66 -0.52
C ASN A 138 -3.97 -14.72 -0.57
N TYR A 139 -3.39 -15.26 0.51
CA TYR A 139 -1.96 -15.55 0.66
C TYR A 139 -1.75 -16.69 1.65
N PHE A 140 -0.54 -17.26 1.69
CA PHE A 140 -0.18 -18.34 2.60
C PHE A 140 0.33 -17.80 3.95
N GLY A 141 -0.08 -18.45 5.05
CA GLY A 141 0.34 -18.12 6.41
C GLY A 141 -0.33 -16.85 6.95
N PHE A 142 -0.02 -16.49 8.21
CA PHE A 142 -0.48 -15.24 8.85
C PHE A 142 -2.00 -15.01 8.79
N GLY A 143 -2.80 -16.08 8.87
CA GLY A 143 -4.27 -16.00 8.78
C GLY A 143 -4.82 -15.89 7.35
N GLY A 144 -3.96 -15.97 6.32
CA GLY A 144 -4.38 -16.12 4.93
C GLY A 144 -4.95 -17.49 4.61
N THR A 145 -5.76 -17.54 3.55
CA THR A 145 -6.50 -18.75 3.13
C THR A 145 -5.82 -19.53 2.00
N GLY A 146 -4.69 -19.05 1.49
CA GLY A 146 -3.96 -19.69 0.40
C GLY A 146 -2.99 -20.79 0.85
N SER A 147 -2.38 -21.47 -0.12
CA SER A 147 -1.36 -22.50 0.11
C SER A 147 -0.02 -22.12 -0.53
N THR A 148 1.07 -22.74 -0.10
CA THR A 148 2.40 -22.55 -0.70
C THR A 148 2.45 -22.85 -2.20
N ASP A 149 1.54 -23.70 -2.68
CA ASP A 149 1.48 -24.12 -4.08
C ASP A 149 0.65 -23.16 -4.94
N THR A 150 -0.07 -22.21 -4.36
CA THR A 150 -1.02 -21.34 -5.10
C THR A 150 -0.79 -19.86 -4.84
N THR A 151 -0.21 -19.50 -3.71
CA THR A 151 -0.01 -18.12 -3.29
C THR A 151 1.37 -17.91 -2.69
N GLY A 152 1.75 -16.65 -2.57
CA GLY A 152 2.94 -16.23 -1.85
C GLY A 152 2.64 -15.93 -0.38
N THR A 153 3.59 -15.34 0.31
CA THR A 153 3.51 -15.13 1.77
C THR A 153 4.17 -13.82 2.21
N PHE A 154 4.01 -13.49 3.49
CA PHE A 154 4.78 -12.43 4.13
C PHE A 154 6.11 -12.98 4.66
N GLY A 155 7.16 -12.16 4.57
CA GLY A 155 8.47 -12.42 5.17
C GLY A 155 8.87 -11.32 6.15
N GLY A 156 10.08 -11.42 6.71
CA GLY A 156 10.57 -10.48 7.73
C GLY A 156 9.75 -10.59 9.03
N ALA A 157 9.26 -9.47 9.56
CA ALA A 157 8.36 -9.49 10.71
C ALA A 157 7.00 -10.17 10.40
N GLY A 158 6.66 -10.34 9.12
CA GLY A 158 5.40 -10.94 8.72
C GLY A 158 4.20 -10.02 8.93
N ALA A 159 3.00 -10.59 8.94
CA ALA A 159 1.75 -9.88 9.12
C ALA A 159 1.00 -10.35 10.38
N LYS A 160 0.16 -9.48 10.95
CA LYS A 160 -0.82 -9.90 11.95
C LYS A 160 -1.97 -10.65 11.28
N ASN A 161 -2.71 -11.44 12.06
CA ASN A 161 -3.94 -12.06 11.58
C ASN A 161 -4.92 -10.99 11.06
N PRO A 162 -5.52 -11.18 9.87
CA PRO A 162 -6.45 -10.23 9.28
C PRO A 162 -7.56 -9.81 10.23
N GLN A 163 -7.84 -8.52 10.23
CA GLN A 163 -9.04 -7.94 10.82
C GLN A 163 -10.06 -7.61 9.73
N PRO A 164 -11.36 -7.48 10.08
CA PRO A 164 -12.38 -7.06 9.12
C PRO A 164 -12.03 -5.74 8.44
N LEU A 165 -12.29 -5.63 7.13
CA LEU A 165 -11.98 -4.41 6.37
C LEU A 165 -12.65 -3.16 6.97
N SER A 166 -13.84 -3.31 7.54
CA SER A 166 -14.58 -2.22 8.19
C SER A 166 -13.88 -1.64 9.43
N SER A 167 -12.88 -2.33 9.99
CA SER A 167 -12.05 -1.85 11.10
C SER A 167 -10.76 -1.16 10.66
N ALA A 168 -10.51 -1.06 9.35
CA ALA A 168 -9.33 -0.38 8.83
C ALA A 168 -9.29 1.10 9.27
N PRO A 169 -8.15 1.60 9.77
CA PRO A 169 -7.96 3.02 9.99
C PRO A 169 -8.23 3.82 8.69
N PRO A 170 -8.73 5.05 8.78
CA PRO A 170 -8.93 5.87 7.60
C PRO A 170 -7.59 6.12 6.87
N LEU A 171 -7.64 6.14 5.54
CA LEU A 171 -6.48 6.52 4.74
C LEU A 171 -6.00 7.95 5.09
N GLY A 172 -6.96 8.83 5.36
CA GLY A 172 -6.76 10.27 5.51
C GLY A 172 -7.07 11.03 4.22
N GLY A 173 -7.25 12.35 4.33
CA GLY A 173 -7.37 13.22 3.16
C GLY A 173 -6.09 13.27 2.34
N PRO A 174 -6.16 13.64 1.05
CA PRO A 174 -4.98 13.92 0.25
C PRO A 174 -4.19 15.06 0.85
N GLY A 175 -2.87 14.88 0.97
CA GLY A 175 -1.96 15.95 1.35
C GLY A 175 -2.18 16.51 2.76
N GLN A 176 -2.62 15.68 3.70
CA GLN A 176 -2.89 16.11 5.08
C GLN A 176 -1.66 16.02 5.99
N GLY A 177 -0.55 15.44 5.53
CA GLY A 177 0.62 15.19 6.37
C GLY A 177 0.33 14.17 7.47
N PRO A 178 1.32 13.90 8.35
CA PRO A 178 1.10 13.21 9.62
C PRO A 178 0.20 14.01 10.58
#